data_AF-A0A0F8VU26-F1
#
_entry.id   AF-A0A0F8VU26-F1
#
_cell.length_a   1.000
_cell.length_b   1.000
_cell.length_c   1.000
_cell.angle_alpha   90.00
_cell.angle_beta   90.00
_cell.angle_gamma   90.00
#
_symmetry.space_group_name_H-M   'P 1'
#
loop_
_entity.id
_entity.type
_entity.pdbx_description
1 polymer ?
#
loop_
_entity_poly.entity_id
_entity_poly.type
_entity_poly.pdbx_seq_one_letter_code
_entity_poly.pdbx_strand_id
1 'polypeptide(L)'
;RLLHPFLPFITEEIYQKLPEELGKVANMNFSIVKAAYPEEKTERKNPEAVADFSLLQELVRAVRTLRSEFTIPMEKDIKVAIKTEKGYSTLKVFSRERQLISLLINSHDLHISEEEPERQGSIPVVGIGFEAFVYIKDVIDTGKELARLQKERVKAAGQIDRSGKKLDNPTFLDKAPPEVIANEKSKLEELERRKEKIAGYIKDLA
;
A
#
# COMPACT_ATOMS: atom_id res chain seq x y z
N ARG A 1 -15.18 -18.95 -14.90
CA ARG A 1 -14.81 -20.33 -15.32
C ARG A 1 -14.08 -21.07 -14.22
N LEU A 2 -12.89 -20.61 -13.76
CA LEU A 2 -12.15 -21.27 -12.66
C LEU A 2 -12.95 -21.43 -11.35
N LEU A 3 -13.77 -20.44 -10.99
CA LEU A 3 -14.61 -20.48 -9.79
C LEU A 3 -15.90 -21.31 -9.93
N HIS A 4 -16.24 -21.77 -11.14
CA HIS A 4 -17.54 -22.39 -11.40
C HIS A 4 -17.79 -23.71 -10.63
N PRO A 5 -16.81 -24.61 -10.47
CA PRO A 5 -17.00 -25.83 -9.68
C PRO A 5 -17.37 -25.57 -8.21
N PHE A 6 -17.07 -24.37 -7.68
CA PHE A 6 -17.34 -24.00 -6.28
C PHE A 6 -18.59 -23.11 -6.13
N LEU A 7 -18.87 -22.26 -7.13
CA LEU A 7 -19.95 -21.27 -7.09
C LEU A 7 -20.81 -21.33 -8.36
N PRO A 8 -21.50 -22.46 -8.63
CA PRO A 8 -22.06 -22.74 -9.96
C PRO A 8 -23.14 -21.74 -10.39
N PHE A 9 -24.10 -21.43 -9.51
CA PHE A 9 -25.22 -20.54 -9.85
C PHE A 9 -24.79 -19.08 -10.07
N ILE A 10 -23.97 -18.53 -9.16
CA ILE A 10 -23.50 -17.14 -9.24
C ILE A 10 -22.60 -16.94 -10.47
N THR A 11 -21.67 -17.87 -10.68
CA THR A 11 -20.75 -17.75 -11.82
C THR A 11 -21.45 -17.97 -13.16
N GLU A 12 -22.50 -18.79 -13.22
CA GLU A 12 -23.36 -18.92 -14.41
C GLU A 12 -24.11 -17.61 -14.67
N GLU A 13 -24.74 -17.01 -13.67
CA GLU A 13 -25.47 -15.74 -13.83
C GLU A 13 -24.55 -14.60 -14.31
N ILE A 14 -23.36 -14.45 -13.71
CA ILE A 14 -22.37 -13.47 -14.15
C ILE A 14 -21.90 -13.77 -15.57
N TYR A 15 -21.64 -15.04 -15.88
CA TYR A 15 -21.13 -15.45 -17.18
C TYR A 15 -22.12 -15.12 -18.29
N GLN A 16 -23.42 -15.35 -18.08
CA GLN A 16 -24.50 -15.02 -19.02
C GLN A 16 -24.63 -13.51 -19.31
N LYS A 17 -24.14 -12.64 -18.41
CA LYS A 17 -24.17 -11.18 -18.56
C LYS A 17 -22.93 -10.60 -19.22
N LEU A 18 -21.93 -11.42 -19.57
CA LEU A 18 -20.72 -10.93 -20.23
C LEU A 18 -21.00 -10.52 -21.69
N PRO A 19 -20.41 -9.41 -22.19
CA PRO A 19 -20.53 -8.99 -23.57
C PRO A 19 -20.21 -10.10 -24.59
N GLU A 20 -20.97 -10.16 -25.68
CA GLU A 20 -20.79 -11.15 -26.77
C GLU A 20 -19.38 -11.13 -27.37
N GLU A 21 -18.68 -9.99 -27.32
CA GLU A 21 -17.31 -9.84 -27.81
C GLU A 21 -16.28 -10.62 -26.97
N LEU A 22 -16.53 -10.79 -25.67
CA LEU A 22 -15.75 -11.65 -24.76
C LEU A 22 -16.13 -13.13 -24.91
N GLY A 23 -17.27 -13.40 -25.54
CA GLY A 23 -17.83 -14.72 -25.76
C GLY A 23 -18.26 -14.90 -27.21
N LYS A 24 -17.31 -14.85 -28.17
CA LYS A 24 -17.51 -15.16 -29.62
C LYS A 24 -18.07 -16.57 -29.87
N VAL A 25 -19.28 -16.83 -29.40
CA VAL A 25 -20.16 -17.94 -29.70
C VAL A 25 -21.58 -17.40 -29.54
N ALA A 26 -22.01 -16.60 -30.50
CA ALA A 26 -23.43 -16.35 -30.73
C ALA A 26 -24.05 -17.68 -31.17
N ASN A 27 -24.53 -18.47 -30.20
CA ASN A 27 -25.46 -19.57 -30.37
C ASN A 27 -26.12 -19.84 -29.01
N MET A 28 -27.39 -20.26 -29.02
CA MET A 28 -28.32 -20.42 -27.89
C MET A 28 -27.92 -21.44 -26.79
N ASN A 29 -26.63 -21.67 -26.55
CA ASN A 29 -26.06 -22.62 -25.58
C ASN A 29 -24.96 -21.98 -24.71
N PHE A 30 -25.11 -20.70 -24.37
CA PHE A 30 -24.15 -19.92 -23.60
C PHE A 30 -24.24 -20.24 -22.09
N SER A 31 -23.78 -21.44 -21.71
CA SER A 31 -23.60 -21.82 -20.30
C SER A 31 -22.13 -22.03 -20.00
N ILE A 32 -21.70 -21.55 -18.83
CA ILE A 32 -20.33 -21.69 -18.38
C ILE A 32 -19.96 -23.18 -18.13
N VAL A 33 -20.96 -24.02 -17.87
CA VAL A 33 -20.82 -25.49 -17.73
C VAL A 33 -20.30 -26.13 -19.03
N LYS A 34 -20.72 -25.60 -20.19
CA LYS A 34 -20.33 -26.11 -21.51
C LYS A 34 -19.04 -25.46 -22.04
N ALA A 35 -18.51 -24.47 -21.34
CA ALA A 35 -17.33 -23.74 -21.79
C ALA A 35 -16.04 -24.55 -21.55
N ALA A 36 -15.11 -24.50 -22.51
CA ALA A 36 -13.80 -25.11 -22.34
C ALA A 36 -13.09 -24.56 -21.08
N TYR A 37 -12.46 -25.46 -20.34
CA TYR A 37 -11.69 -25.11 -19.16
C TYR A 37 -10.54 -24.18 -19.54
N PRO A 38 -10.22 -23.15 -18.74
CA PRO A 38 -9.12 -22.24 -19.06
C PRO A 38 -7.78 -22.98 -19.10
N GLU A 39 -7.08 -22.87 -20.22
CA GLU A 39 -5.73 -23.37 -20.37
C GLU A 39 -4.71 -22.25 -20.18
N GLU A 40 -3.54 -22.63 -19.67
CA GLU A 40 -2.42 -21.71 -19.54
C GLU A 40 -1.92 -21.29 -20.93
N LYS A 41 -1.80 -19.98 -21.13
CA LYS A 41 -1.26 -19.39 -22.36
C LYS A 41 0.10 -18.79 -22.06
N THR A 42 1.16 -19.55 -22.31
CA THR A 42 2.53 -19.13 -22.01
C THR A 42 2.90 -17.83 -22.74
N GLU A 43 2.33 -17.57 -23.92
CA GLU A 43 2.53 -16.33 -24.67
C GLU A 43 1.99 -15.08 -23.94
N ARG A 44 1.13 -15.24 -22.93
CA ARG A 44 0.61 -14.14 -22.12
C ARG A 44 1.43 -13.88 -20.86
N LYS A 45 2.45 -14.70 -20.57
CA LYS A 45 3.36 -14.43 -19.45
C LYS A 45 4.24 -13.25 -19.81
N ASN A 46 4.14 -12.19 -19.02
CA ASN A 46 4.96 -11.00 -19.18
C ASN A 46 5.57 -10.61 -17.83
N PRO A 47 6.77 -11.12 -17.51
CA PRO A 47 7.45 -10.80 -16.26
C PRO A 47 7.75 -9.30 -16.08
N GLU A 48 8.03 -8.60 -17.18
CA GLU A 48 8.27 -7.15 -17.16
C GLU A 48 6.99 -6.40 -16.76
N ALA A 49 5.84 -6.74 -17.33
CA ALA A 49 4.55 -6.14 -16.96
C ALA A 49 4.19 -6.42 -15.49
N VAL A 50 4.52 -7.61 -14.97
CA VAL A 50 4.32 -7.94 -13.55
C VAL A 50 5.21 -7.07 -12.66
N ALA A 51 6.48 -6.86 -13.03
CA ALA A 51 7.40 -6.01 -12.29
C ALA A 51 6.95 -4.53 -12.32
N ASP A 52 6.61 -4.01 -13.50
CA ASP A 52 6.07 -2.67 -13.70
C ASP A 52 4.82 -2.43 -12.84
N PHE A 53 3.87 -3.37 -12.86
CA PHE A 53 2.64 -3.25 -12.09
C PHE A 53 2.89 -3.39 -10.58
N SER A 54 3.89 -4.17 -10.17
CA SER A 54 4.30 -4.29 -8.76
C SER A 54 4.82 -2.97 -8.22
N LEU A 55 5.62 -2.23 -8.99
CA LEU A 55 6.08 -0.88 -8.63
C LEU A 55 4.90 0.09 -8.47
N LEU A 56 3.92 0.03 -9.38
CA LEU A 56 2.70 0.84 -9.28
C LEU A 56 1.91 0.49 -8.02
N GLN A 57 1.71 -0.79 -7.74
CA GLN A 57 1.03 -1.24 -6.53
C GLN A 57 1.74 -0.82 -5.25
N GLU A 58 3.08 -0.82 -5.25
CA GLU A 58 3.88 -0.34 -4.13
C GLU A 58 3.63 1.14 -3.88
N LEU A 59 3.78 1.99 -4.90
CA LEU A 59 3.48 3.42 -4.83
C LEU A 59 2.07 3.69 -4.31
N VAL A 60 1.05 3.07 -4.92
CA VAL A 60 -0.36 3.28 -4.54
C VAL A 60 -0.61 2.84 -3.10
N ARG A 61 -0.06 1.69 -2.69
CA ARG A 61 -0.18 1.22 -1.30
C ARG A 61 0.49 2.18 -0.34
N ALA A 62 1.68 2.67 -0.67
CA ALA A 62 2.44 3.55 0.19
C ALA A 62 1.70 4.88 0.43
N VAL A 63 1.18 5.51 -0.64
CA VAL A 63 0.36 6.74 -0.54
C VAL A 63 -0.95 6.49 0.22
N ARG A 64 -1.68 5.41 -0.08
CA ARG A 64 -2.95 5.10 0.63
C ARG A 64 -2.74 4.76 2.10
N THR A 65 -1.62 4.11 2.44
CA THR A 65 -1.25 3.82 3.84
C THR A 65 -1.00 5.12 4.58
N LEU A 66 -0.25 6.05 4.00
CA LEU A 66 -0.05 7.38 4.56
C LEU A 66 -1.38 8.11 4.78
N ARG A 67 -2.27 8.11 3.78
CA ARG A 67 -3.61 8.70 3.94
C ARG A 67 -4.37 8.10 5.12
N SER A 68 -4.34 6.78 5.27
CA SER A 68 -4.97 6.10 6.42
C SER A 68 -4.34 6.50 7.75
N GLU A 69 -3.02 6.64 7.82
CA GLU A 69 -2.31 7.02 9.05
C GLU A 69 -2.64 8.44 9.51
N PHE A 70 -2.86 9.34 8.55
CA PHE A 70 -3.30 10.72 8.79
C PHE A 70 -4.82 10.88 8.78
N THR A 71 -5.58 9.77 8.71
CA THR A 71 -7.06 9.77 8.70
C THR A 71 -7.64 10.69 7.60
N ILE A 72 -6.98 10.73 6.44
CA ILE A 72 -7.41 11.50 5.28
C ILE A 72 -8.37 10.64 4.44
N PRO A 73 -9.67 10.99 4.34
CA PRO A 73 -10.64 10.24 3.53
C PRO A 73 -10.21 10.21 2.06
N MET A 74 -10.46 9.11 1.35
CA MET A 74 -10.04 8.96 -0.06
C MET A 74 -10.71 9.97 -0.99
N GLU A 75 -11.86 10.53 -0.62
CA GLU A 75 -12.65 11.50 -1.38
C GLU A 75 -11.97 12.88 -1.45
N LYS A 76 -11.12 13.21 -0.47
CA LYS A 76 -10.39 14.48 -0.49
C LYS A 76 -9.27 14.43 -1.54
N ASP A 77 -9.15 15.47 -2.33
CA ASP A 77 -8.02 15.59 -3.23
C ASP A 77 -6.74 15.90 -2.44
N ILE A 78 -5.61 15.32 -2.87
CA ILE A 78 -4.29 15.58 -2.30
C ILE A 78 -3.31 15.85 -3.44
N LYS A 79 -2.38 16.78 -3.22
CA LYS A 79 -1.24 16.96 -4.12
C LYS A 79 -0.18 15.91 -3.82
N VAL A 80 0.40 15.32 -4.87
CA VAL A 80 1.48 14.33 -4.74
C VAL A 80 2.56 14.62 -5.78
N ALA A 81 3.80 14.72 -5.33
CA ALA A 81 4.96 14.74 -6.21
C ALA A 81 5.76 13.44 -6.05
N ILE A 82 6.24 12.88 -7.15
CA ILE A 82 7.04 11.65 -7.15
C ILE A 82 8.38 11.97 -7.77
N LYS A 83 9.42 11.77 -6.98
CA LYS A 83 10.81 11.76 -7.43
C LYS A 83 11.20 10.34 -7.79
N THR A 84 11.61 10.12 -9.03
CA THR A 84 12.11 8.81 -9.48
C THR A 84 13.63 8.77 -9.46
N GLU A 85 14.20 7.62 -9.11
CA GLU A 85 15.65 7.42 -9.11
C GLU A 85 16.18 7.13 -10.52
N LYS A 86 17.32 7.74 -10.86
CA LYS A 86 18.00 7.49 -12.14
C LYS A 86 18.45 6.04 -12.23
N GLY A 87 18.19 5.40 -13.37
CA GLY A 87 18.55 4.01 -13.63
C GLY A 87 17.45 2.99 -13.31
N TYR A 88 16.34 3.41 -12.69
CA TYR A 88 15.14 2.59 -12.54
C TYR A 88 14.15 2.81 -13.69
N SER A 89 13.28 1.83 -13.94
CA SER A 89 12.18 1.96 -14.91
C SER A 89 11.02 2.82 -14.38
N THR A 90 11.06 3.24 -13.12
CA THR A 90 9.97 3.94 -12.40
C THR A 90 9.47 5.18 -13.13
N LEU A 91 10.37 6.02 -13.67
CA LEU A 91 9.96 7.21 -14.42
C LEU A 91 9.08 6.85 -15.62
N LYS A 92 9.53 5.88 -16.43
CA LYS A 92 8.82 5.42 -17.62
C LYS A 92 7.47 4.79 -17.24
N VAL A 93 7.47 3.92 -16.24
CA VAL A 93 6.26 3.19 -15.80
C VAL A 93 5.24 4.15 -15.22
N PHE A 94 5.64 5.01 -14.28
CA PHE A 94 4.70 5.93 -13.63
C PHE A 94 4.21 7.03 -14.58
N SER A 95 5.03 7.47 -15.53
CA SER A 95 4.59 8.40 -16.56
C SER A 95 3.55 7.76 -17.50
N ARG A 96 3.77 6.49 -17.90
CA ARG A 96 2.83 5.73 -18.73
C ARG A 96 1.49 5.52 -18.02
N GLU A 97 1.53 5.13 -16.74
CA GLU A 97 0.36 4.79 -15.95
C GLU A 97 -0.17 5.96 -15.09
N ARG A 98 0.23 7.20 -15.39
CA ARG A 98 -0.07 8.39 -14.56
C ARG A 98 -1.55 8.54 -14.24
N GLN A 99 -2.42 8.30 -15.22
CA GLN A 99 -3.88 8.40 -15.05
C GLN A 99 -4.41 7.35 -14.06
N LEU A 100 -3.92 6.11 -14.16
CA LEU A 100 -4.30 5.03 -13.25
C LEU A 100 -3.80 5.33 -11.83
N ILE A 101 -2.56 5.82 -11.69
CA ILE A 101 -2.02 6.23 -10.39
C ILE A 101 -2.90 7.32 -9.79
N SER A 102 -3.10 8.43 -10.51
CA SER A 102 -3.93 9.57 -10.09
C SER A 102 -5.34 9.14 -9.63
N LEU A 103 -5.99 8.25 -10.38
CA LEU A 103 -7.29 7.67 -10.01
C LEU A 103 -7.21 6.87 -8.71
N LEU A 104 -6.20 6.00 -8.57
CA LEU A 104 -6.10 5.12 -7.41
C LEU A 104 -5.72 5.88 -6.14
N ILE A 105 -4.93 6.93 -6.21
CA ILE A 105 -4.56 7.73 -5.03
C ILE A 105 -5.48 8.93 -4.80
N ASN A 106 -6.43 9.20 -5.70
CA ASN A 106 -7.26 10.41 -5.77
C ASN A 106 -6.41 11.69 -5.60
N SER A 107 -5.57 11.94 -6.60
CA SER A 107 -4.68 13.10 -6.69
C SER A 107 -4.80 13.73 -8.07
N HIS A 108 -5.44 14.90 -8.15
CA HIS A 108 -5.57 15.65 -9.40
C HIS A 108 -4.26 16.38 -9.75
N ASP A 109 -3.50 16.78 -8.72
CA ASP A 109 -2.19 17.40 -8.85
C ASP A 109 -1.06 16.38 -8.57
N LEU A 110 -0.86 15.48 -9.55
CA LEU A 110 0.20 14.46 -9.53
C LEU A 110 1.37 14.89 -10.41
N HIS A 111 2.53 15.15 -9.82
CA HIS A 111 3.79 15.44 -10.53
C HIS A 111 4.75 14.26 -10.45
N ILE A 112 5.43 13.93 -11.55
CA ILE A 112 6.40 12.83 -11.63
C ILE A 112 7.63 13.37 -12.33
N SER A 113 8.80 13.32 -11.68
CA SER A 113 10.05 13.82 -12.24
C SER A 113 11.26 13.14 -11.59
N GLU A 114 12.46 13.34 -12.14
CA GLU A 114 13.71 12.96 -11.47
C GLU A 114 14.25 14.07 -10.55
N GLU A 115 13.63 15.25 -10.61
CA GLU A 115 14.02 16.43 -9.83
C GLU A 115 13.45 16.34 -8.41
N GLU A 116 14.15 16.99 -7.49
CA GLU A 116 13.71 17.10 -6.10
C GLU A 116 12.52 18.06 -6.01
N PRO A 117 11.33 17.61 -5.56
CA PRO A 117 10.19 18.50 -5.43
C PRO A 117 10.28 19.35 -4.15
N GLU A 118 9.37 20.32 -4.03
CA GLU A 118 9.25 21.11 -2.81
C GLU A 118 8.88 20.22 -1.62
N ARG A 119 9.76 20.13 -0.62
CA ARG A 119 9.51 19.27 0.55
C ARG A 119 8.58 19.88 1.58
N GLN A 120 8.43 21.20 1.56
CA GLN A 120 7.70 21.92 2.60
C GLN A 120 6.23 21.49 2.61
N GLY A 121 5.77 21.00 3.75
CA GLY A 121 4.39 20.57 3.93
C GLY A 121 4.01 19.23 3.33
N SER A 122 5.01 18.49 2.86
CA SER A 122 4.86 17.11 2.41
C SER A 122 5.38 16.11 3.44
N ILE A 123 4.88 14.88 3.37
CA ILE A 123 5.50 13.74 4.03
C ILE A 123 6.08 12.82 2.96
N PRO A 124 7.40 12.53 3.00
CA PRO A 124 8.03 11.63 2.07
C PRO A 124 7.66 10.17 2.37
N VAL A 125 7.49 9.39 1.32
CA VAL A 125 7.21 7.96 1.35
C VAL A 125 8.14 7.30 0.35
N VAL A 126 9.07 6.50 0.86
CA VAL A 126 10.10 5.85 0.05
C VAL A 126 9.60 4.49 -0.44
N GLY A 127 9.87 4.18 -1.70
CA GLY A 127 9.70 2.86 -2.28
C GLY A 127 10.88 2.49 -3.17
N ILE A 128 10.80 1.35 -3.85
CA ILE A 128 11.89 0.87 -4.70
C ILE A 128 12.03 1.76 -5.95
N GLY A 129 13.11 2.55 -6.00
CA GLY A 129 13.41 3.41 -7.14
C GLY A 129 12.57 4.68 -7.24
N PHE A 130 11.89 5.08 -6.15
CA PHE A 130 11.16 6.34 -6.07
C PHE A 130 10.97 6.83 -4.63
N GLU A 131 10.72 8.13 -4.51
CA GLU A 131 10.29 8.81 -3.29
C GLU A 131 9.06 9.66 -3.61
N ALA A 132 7.94 9.41 -2.93
CA ALA A 132 6.68 10.13 -3.11
C ALA A 132 6.48 11.13 -1.97
N PHE A 133 6.20 12.38 -2.31
CA PHE A 133 5.97 13.49 -1.40
C PHE A 133 4.48 13.81 -1.41
N VAL A 134 3.81 13.53 -0.29
CA VAL A 134 2.36 13.73 -0.17
C VAL A 134 2.10 15.00 0.63
N TYR A 135 1.53 16.01 -0.01
CA TYR A 135 1.25 17.30 0.60
C TYR A 135 -0.06 17.22 1.38
N ILE A 136 0.07 17.10 2.70
CA ILE A 136 -1.10 16.92 3.58
C ILE A 136 -1.45 18.17 4.39
N LYS A 137 -0.54 19.16 4.51
CA LYS A 137 -0.75 20.34 5.37
C LYS A 137 -2.03 21.13 5.05
N ASP A 138 -2.46 21.16 3.79
CA ASP A 138 -3.68 21.86 3.37
C ASP A 138 -4.98 21.08 3.70
N VAL A 139 -4.84 19.80 4.03
CA VAL A 139 -5.97 18.85 4.15
C VAL A 139 -6.24 18.46 5.60
N ILE A 140 -5.26 18.65 6.48
CA ILE A 140 -5.31 18.29 7.91
C ILE A 140 -4.98 19.48 8.83
N ASP A 141 -5.53 19.44 10.05
CA ASP A 141 -5.11 20.35 11.12
C ASP A 141 -3.75 19.89 11.67
N THR A 142 -2.69 20.52 11.17
CA THR A 142 -1.30 20.18 11.52
C THR A 142 -1.04 20.28 13.03
N GLY A 143 -1.64 21.26 13.71
CA GLY A 143 -1.44 21.45 15.16
C GLY A 143 -2.08 20.32 15.97
N LYS A 144 -3.32 19.95 15.62
CA LYS A 144 -4.03 18.82 16.23
C LYS A 144 -3.30 17.50 15.96
N GLU A 145 -2.78 17.33 14.75
CA GLU A 145 -2.10 16.10 14.35
C GLU A 145 -0.73 15.95 15.02
N LEU A 146 0.05 17.02 15.12
CA LEU A 146 1.29 17.05 15.90
C LEU A 146 1.04 16.67 17.37
N ALA A 147 -0.02 17.22 17.98
CA ALA A 147 -0.39 16.86 19.35
C ALA A 147 -0.79 15.38 19.49
N ARG A 148 -1.48 14.82 18.49
CA ARG A 148 -1.85 13.39 18.43
C ARG A 148 -0.61 12.52 18.32
N LEU A 149 0.29 12.80 17.38
CA LEU A 149 1.53 12.07 17.14
C LEU A 149 2.47 12.14 18.36
N GLN A 150 2.57 13.29 19.02
CA GLN A 150 3.36 13.41 20.26
C GLN A 150 2.82 12.51 21.38
N LYS A 151 1.49 12.49 21.59
CA LYS A 151 0.86 11.58 22.56
C LYS A 151 1.10 10.12 22.21
N GLU A 152 1.05 9.78 20.92
CA GLU A 152 1.32 8.44 20.43
C GLU A 152 2.77 8.02 20.66
N ARG A 153 3.73 8.91 20.37
CA ARG A 153 5.16 8.70 20.64
C ARG A 153 5.44 8.40 22.11
N VAL A 154 4.81 9.16 23.03
CA VAL A 154 4.95 8.93 24.48
C VAL A 154 4.37 7.58 24.89
N LYS A 155 3.19 7.21 24.36
CA LYS A 155 2.59 5.89 24.60
C LYS A 155 3.48 4.75 24.09
N ALA A 156 4.00 4.86 22.88
CA ALA A 156 4.91 3.87 22.30
C ALA A 156 6.19 3.73 23.13
N ALA A 157 6.80 4.83 23.57
CA ALA A 157 7.97 4.80 24.44
C ALA A 157 7.70 4.08 25.77
N GLY A 158 6.53 4.30 26.39
CA GLY A 158 6.13 3.58 27.61
C GLY A 158 5.87 2.08 27.39
N GLN A 159 5.41 1.67 26.19
CA GLN A 159 5.25 0.26 25.85
C GLN A 159 6.60 -0.43 25.59
N ILE A 160 7.51 0.24 24.87
CA ILE A 160 8.89 -0.21 24.65
C ILE A 160 9.60 -0.46 25.98
N ASP A 161 9.53 0.49 26.93
CA ASP A 161 10.14 0.32 28.25
C ASP A 161 9.59 -0.90 29.01
N ARG A 162 8.27 -1.15 28.92
CA ARG A 162 7.64 -2.32 29.55
C ARG A 162 8.06 -3.64 28.89
N SER A 163 8.13 -3.68 27.56
CA SER A 163 8.54 -4.88 26.81
C SER A 163 10.03 -5.16 26.96
N GLY A 164 10.87 -4.12 26.92
CA GLY A 164 12.31 -4.21 27.22
C GLY A 164 12.56 -4.78 28.62
N LYS A 165 11.92 -4.22 29.66
CA LYS A 165 12.04 -4.72 31.04
C LYS A 165 11.63 -6.19 31.21
N LYS A 166 10.66 -6.67 30.43
CA LYS A 166 10.28 -8.10 30.43
C LYS A 166 11.36 -8.97 29.79
N LEU A 167 11.91 -8.54 28.67
CA LEU A 167 12.96 -9.26 27.95
C LEU A 167 14.31 -9.20 28.67
N ASP A 168 14.55 -8.18 29.49
CA ASP A 168 15.74 -8.05 30.35
C ASP A 168 15.62 -8.86 31.66
N ASN A 169 14.43 -9.37 32.00
CA ASN A 169 14.21 -10.13 33.23
C ASN A 169 14.64 -11.60 33.02
N PRO A 170 15.72 -12.09 33.70
CA PRO A 170 16.20 -13.45 33.53
C PRO A 170 15.14 -14.50 33.89
N THR A 171 14.31 -14.21 34.89
CA THR A 171 13.23 -15.12 35.31
C THR A 171 12.18 -15.30 34.22
N PHE A 172 11.94 -14.27 33.40
CA PHE A 172 11.01 -14.35 32.27
C PHE A 172 11.61 -15.15 31.12
N LEU A 173 12.89 -14.91 30.80
CA LEU A 173 13.60 -15.67 29.77
C LEU A 173 13.71 -17.16 30.11
N ASP A 174 13.88 -17.50 31.38
CA ASP A 174 14.03 -18.89 31.83
C ASP A 174 12.69 -19.63 31.96
N LYS A 175 11.59 -18.92 32.28
CA LYS A 175 10.28 -19.55 32.57
C LYS A 175 9.26 -19.43 31.44
N ALA A 176 9.39 -18.46 30.55
CA ALA A 176 8.41 -18.25 29.49
C ALA A 176 8.63 -19.25 28.33
N PRO A 177 7.56 -19.75 27.70
CA PRO A 177 7.68 -20.55 26.50
C PRO A 177 8.44 -19.79 25.39
N PRO A 178 9.22 -20.48 24.53
CA PRO A 178 9.98 -19.84 23.45
C PRO A 178 9.12 -18.98 22.52
N GLU A 179 7.88 -19.42 22.25
CA GLU A 179 6.91 -18.68 21.44
C GLU A 179 6.53 -17.33 22.06
N VAL A 180 6.37 -17.28 23.39
CA VAL A 180 6.04 -16.04 24.12
C VAL A 180 7.21 -15.06 24.08
N ILE A 181 8.44 -15.55 24.20
CA ILE A 181 9.65 -14.73 24.09
C ILE A 181 9.80 -14.19 22.67
N ALA A 182 9.60 -15.02 21.65
CA ALA A 182 9.65 -14.62 20.25
C ALA A 182 8.59 -13.55 19.93
N ASN A 183 7.36 -13.74 20.41
CA ASN A 183 6.27 -12.77 20.24
C ASN A 183 6.58 -11.44 20.95
N GLU A 184 7.14 -11.46 22.16
CA GLU A 184 7.49 -10.21 22.87
C GLU A 184 8.66 -9.49 22.19
N LYS A 185 9.64 -10.21 21.63
CA LYS A 185 10.72 -9.63 20.81
C LYS A 185 10.18 -8.99 19.53
N SER A 186 9.35 -9.72 18.78
CA SER A 186 8.71 -9.21 17.56
C SER A 186 7.89 -7.95 17.84
N LYS A 187 7.13 -7.95 18.95
CA LYS A 187 6.38 -6.79 19.42
C LYS A 187 7.27 -5.60 19.77
N LEU A 188 8.41 -5.84 20.44
CA LEU A 188 9.36 -4.77 20.76
C LEU A 188 9.89 -4.11 19.47
N GLU A 189 10.32 -4.91 18.50
CA GLU A 189 10.79 -4.41 17.21
C GLU A 189 9.71 -3.61 16.46
N GLU A 190 8.47 -4.08 16.47
CA GLU A 190 7.35 -3.37 15.83
C GLU A 190 7.10 -2.01 16.50
N LEU A 191 7.13 -1.97 17.84
CA LEU A 191 6.95 -0.74 18.61
C LEU A 191 8.09 0.26 18.36
N GLU A 192 9.33 -0.22 18.26
CA GLU A 192 10.50 0.61 17.96
C GLU A 192 10.40 1.22 16.55
N ARG A 193 10.11 0.39 15.53
CA ARG A 193 9.88 0.88 14.16
C ARG A 193 8.76 1.90 14.10
N ARG A 194 7.65 1.66 14.82
CA ARG A 194 6.53 2.61 14.89
C ARG A 194 6.94 3.92 15.54
N LYS A 195 7.71 3.89 16.63
CA LYS A 195 8.20 5.09 17.32
C LYS A 195 9.12 5.91 16.43
N GLU A 196 10.01 5.26 15.68
CA GLU A 196 10.90 5.92 14.72
C GLU A 196 10.09 6.58 13.60
N LYS A 197 9.11 5.87 13.03
CA LYS A 197 8.20 6.40 12.01
C LYS A 197 7.45 7.65 12.48
N ILE A 198 6.87 7.61 13.69
CA ILE A 198 6.18 8.76 14.29
C ILE A 198 7.15 9.93 14.50
N ALA A 199 8.40 9.66 14.89
CA ALA A 199 9.40 10.72 15.04
C ALA A 199 9.74 11.39 13.70
N GLY A 200 9.81 10.62 12.61
CA GLY A 200 9.91 11.14 11.25
C GLY A 200 8.76 12.08 10.91
N TYR A 201 7.51 11.62 11.10
CA TYR A 201 6.32 12.44 10.83
C TYR A 201 6.27 13.75 11.61
N ILE A 202 6.68 13.73 12.88
CA ILE A 202 6.75 14.96 13.68
C ILE A 202 7.77 15.93 13.09
N LYS A 203 8.92 15.43 12.61
CA LYS A 203 9.97 16.25 11.99
C LYS A 203 9.51 16.86 10.66
N ASP A 204 8.80 16.09 9.84
CA ASP A 204 8.34 16.54 8.52
C ASP A 204 7.16 17.51 8.60
N LEU A 205 6.35 17.42 9.67
CA LEU A 205 5.22 18.31 9.92
C LEU A 205 5.60 19.61 10.65
N ALA A 206 6.65 19.60 11.48
CA ALA A 206 7.17 20.77 12.17
C ALA A 206 7.67 21.85 11.19
#